data_AF-R9GTP2-F1
#
_entry.id   AF-R9GTP2-F1
#
_cell.length_a   1.000
_cell.length_b   1.000
_cell.length_c   1.000
_cell.angle_alpha   90.00
_cell.angle_beta   90.00
_cell.angle_gamma   90.00
#
_symmetry.space_group_name_H-M   'P 1'
#
loop_
_entity.id
_entity.type
_entity.pdbx_description
1 polymer ?
#
loop_
_entity_poly.entity_id
_entity_poly.type
_entity_poly.pdbx_seq_one_letter_code
_entity_poly.pdbx_strand_id
1 'polypeptide(L)'
;MDHSVFLLVKDPHNNCQDVIRHRDGSLRIRVYCLGTDKFDPQEDELQFYANDNGDLLAFETTEYDGNDPLLVIEAIRWYAEYLRNPKMEILAEDPR
;
A
#
# COMPACT_ATOMS: atom_id res chain seq x y z
N MET A 1 4.80 -5.92 22.29
CA MET A 1 4.17 -5.78 20.97
C MET A 1 5.31 -5.78 19.99
N ASP A 2 5.34 -6.76 19.10
CA ASP A 2 6.36 -6.81 18.06
C ASP A 2 6.22 -5.54 17.23
N HIS A 3 7.29 -4.77 17.11
CA HIS A 3 7.30 -3.61 16.24
C HIS A 3 7.54 -4.11 14.83
N SER A 4 6.47 -4.36 14.06
CA SER A 4 6.54 -4.66 12.63
C SER A 4 7.41 -3.62 11.95
N VAL A 5 8.50 -4.06 11.30
CA VAL A 5 9.41 -3.15 10.59
C VAL A 5 9.08 -3.21 9.11
N PHE A 6 8.68 -2.08 8.56
CA PHE A 6 8.41 -1.91 7.13
C PHE A 6 9.56 -1.15 6.46
N LEU A 7 9.83 -1.53 5.21
CA LEU A 7 10.83 -0.92 4.34
C LEU A 7 10.13 -0.40 3.09
N LEU A 8 10.57 0.77 2.59
CA LEU A 8 10.09 1.35 1.35
C LEU A 8 11.13 1.16 0.25
N VAL A 9 10.72 0.56 -0.86
CA VAL A 9 11.50 0.47 -2.09
C VAL A 9 10.84 1.38 -3.11
N LYS A 10 11.56 2.41 -3.56
CA LYS A 10 11.08 3.32 -4.59
C LYS A 10 11.51 2.88 -5.97
N ASP A 11 10.65 3.09 -6.97
CA ASP A 11 11.07 3.02 -8.35
C ASP A 11 11.84 4.31 -8.73
N PRO A 12 13.12 4.23 -9.16
CA PRO A 12 13.89 5.41 -9.56
C PRO A 12 13.41 6.07 -10.86
N HIS A 13 12.57 5.38 -11.63
CA HIS A 13 12.05 5.81 -12.92
C HIS A 13 10.54 6.14 -12.87
N ASN A 14 9.82 5.70 -11.83
CA ASN A 14 8.42 6.01 -11.64
C ASN A 14 8.12 6.43 -10.19
N ASN A 15 7.90 7.72 -9.99
CA ASN A 15 7.52 8.29 -8.69
C ASN A 15 6.10 7.91 -8.24
N CYS A 16 5.29 7.31 -9.11
CA CYS A 16 3.96 6.81 -8.81
C CYS A 16 3.94 5.32 -8.44
N GLN A 17 5.12 4.68 -8.33
CA GLN A 17 5.24 3.28 -7.93
C GLN A 17 6.23 3.09 -6.79
N ASP A 18 5.70 2.62 -5.66
CA ASP A 18 6.45 2.28 -4.48
C ASP A 18 6.11 0.84 -4.06
N VAL A 19 7.04 0.17 -3.36
CA VAL A 19 6.80 -1.16 -2.77
C VAL A 19 7.11 -1.11 -1.28
N ILE A 20 6.10 -1.39 -0.47
CA ILE A 20 6.24 -1.60 0.97
C ILE A 20 6.57 -3.07 1.20
N ARG A 21 7.60 -3.34 1.99
CA ARG A 21 8.00 -4.70 2.38
C ARG A 21 8.00 -4.86 3.88
N HIS A 22 7.44 -5.95 4.38
CA HIS A 22 7.67 -6.36 5.76
C HIS A 22 9.08 -6.98 5.88
N ARG A 23 9.91 -6.51 6.82
CA ARG A 23 11.31 -6.95 6.96
C ARG A 23 11.41 -8.44 7.27
N ASP A 24 10.55 -8.91 8.17
CA ASP A 24 10.68 -10.24 8.79
C ASP A 24 9.72 -11.27 8.15
N GLY A 25 8.95 -10.87 7.13
CA GLY A 25 7.95 -11.72 6.47
C GLY A 25 7.94 -11.61 4.94
N SER A 26 6.96 -12.27 4.33
CA SER A 26 6.77 -12.29 2.87
C SER A 26 5.92 -11.14 2.35
N LEU A 27 5.19 -10.42 3.22
CA LEU A 27 4.27 -9.36 2.81
C LEU A 27 4.97 -8.30 1.96
N ARG A 28 4.42 -8.08 0.77
CA ARG A 28 4.75 -7.03 -0.17
C ARG A 28 3.47 -6.33 -0.56
N ILE A 29 3.50 -5.00 -0.60
CA ILE A 29 2.39 -4.17 -1.05
C ILE A 29 2.92 -3.20 -2.08
N ARG A 30 2.36 -3.24 -3.29
CA ARG A 30 2.61 -2.26 -4.34
C ARG A 30 1.70 -1.07 -4.11
N VAL A 31 2.26 0.13 -4.20
CA VAL A 31 1.54 1.40 -4.10
C VAL A 31 1.54 2.06 -5.47
N TYR A 32 0.37 2.50 -5.93
CA TYR A 32 0.18 3.15 -7.23
C TYR A 32 -0.58 4.46 -7.08
N CYS A 33 -0.26 5.47 -7.90
CA CYS A 33 -1.11 6.64 -8.05
C CYS A 33 -2.29 6.37 -9.01
N LEU A 34 -3.50 6.28 -8.47
CA LEU A 34 -4.73 6.10 -9.22
C LEU A 34 -5.02 7.34 -10.09
N GLY A 35 -4.87 7.19 -11.41
CA GLY A 35 -5.12 8.25 -12.40
C GLY A 35 -3.88 8.71 -13.15
N THR A 36 -2.68 8.38 -12.67
CA THR A 36 -1.44 8.56 -13.43
C THR A 36 -1.00 7.24 -14.08
N ASP A 37 -1.06 6.15 -13.32
CA ASP A 37 -0.70 4.82 -13.81
C ASP A 37 -1.95 4.00 -14.19
N LYS A 38 -1.76 3.07 -15.14
CA LYS A 38 -2.73 2.00 -15.41
C LYS A 38 -2.64 0.98 -14.27
N PHE A 39 -3.41 1.21 -13.22
CA PHE A 39 -3.65 0.23 -12.18
C PHE A 39 -4.73 -0.76 -12.66
N ASP A 40 -4.38 -2.04 -12.67
CA ASP A 40 -5.27 -3.16 -13.01
C ASP A 40 -5.17 -4.21 -11.89
N PRO A 41 -6.17 -4.25 -10.99
CA PRO A 41 -6.08 -5.05 -9.78
C PRO A 41 -6.12 -6.56 -10.08
N GLN A 42 -5.29 -7.33 -9.40
CA GLN A 42 -5.30 -8.79 -9.46
C GLN A 42 -6.39 -9.36 -8.55
N GLU A 43 -7.29 -10.18 -9.11
CA GLU A 43 -8.46 -10.71 -8.38
C GLU A 43 -8.10 -11.58 -7.17
N ASP A 44 -6.89 -12.14 -7.13
CA ASP A 44 -6.37 -12.98 -6.05
C ASP A 44 -5.60 -12.22 -4.97
N GLU A 45 -5.38 -10.92 -5.16
CA GLU A 45 -4.71 -10.04 -4.20
C GLU A 45 -5.72 -9.17 -3.43
N LEU A 46 -5.30 -8.66 -2.28
CA LEU A 46 -6.07 -7.65 -1.56
C LEU A 46 -5.78 -6.26 -2.12
N GLN A 47 -6.84 -5.51 -2.38
CA GLN A 47 -6.76 -4.09 -2.74
C GLN A 47 -7.33 -3.21 -1.64
N PHE A 48 -6.62 -2.12 -1.39
CA PHE A 48 -7.09 -1.00 -0.60
C PHE A 48 -6.77 0.30 -1.32
N TYR A 49 -7.52 1.34 -0.98
CA TYR A 49 -7.37 2.65 -1.61
C TYR A 49 -7.23 3.72 -0.54
N ALA A 50 -6.58 4.82 -0.90
CA ALA A 50 -6.48 5.95 0.00
C ALA A 50 -6.44 7.27 -0.75
N ASN A 51 -6.72 8.35 -0.03
CA ASN A 51 -6.56 9.70 -0.53
C ASN A 51 -5.47 10.42 0.27
N ASP A 52 -4.35 10.68 -0.38
CA ASP A 52 -3.30 11.54 0.16
C ASP A 52 -3.47 12.98 -0.32
N ASN A 53 -4.25 13.79 0.42
CA ASN A 53 -4.41 15.22 0.17
C ASN A 53 -4.83 15.60 -1.27
N GLY A 54 -5.59 14.72 -1.93
CA GLY A 54 -6.04 14.86 -3.31
C GLY A 54 -5.45 13.83 -4.26
N ASP A 55 -4.31 13.22 -3.90
CA ASP A 55 -3.69 12.16 -4.69
C ASP A 55 -4.29 10.81 -4.30
N LEU A 56 -5.00 10.19 -5.24
CA LEU A 56 -5.60 8.87 -5.03
C LEU A 56 -4.51 7.80 -5.15
N LEU A 57 -4.45 6.92 -4.16
CA LEU A 57 -3.49 5.83 -4.09
C LEU A 57 -4.22 4.48 -4.08
N ALA A 58 -3.64 3.49 -4.75
CA ALA A 58 -4.02 2.09 -4.62
C ALA A 58 -2.89 1.32 -3.95
N PHE A 59 -3.27 0.41 -3.06
CA PHE A 59 -2.41 -0.52 -2.36
C PHE A 59 -2.85 -1.92 -2.73
N GLU A 60 -1.95 -2.70 -3.30
CA GLU A 60 -2.23 -4.07 -3.72
C GLU A 60 -1.18 -5.00 -3.13
N THR A 61 -1.62 -6.09 -2.50
CA THR A 61 -0.69 -7.11 -2.01
C THR A 61 -0.02 -7.87 -3.16
N THR A 62 1.01 -8.67 -2.88
CA THR A 62 1.64 -9.52 -3.90
C THR A 62 2.02 -10.86 -3.31
N GLU A 63 1.56 -11.93 -3.98
CA GLU A 63 1.65 -13.33 -3.55
C GLU A 63 1.13 -13.50 -2.10
N TYR A 64 0.05 -12.80 -1.76
CA TYR A 64 -0.46 -12.79 -0.39
C TYR A 64 -1.27 -14.05 -0.08
N ASP A 65 -0.96 -14.69 1.04
CA ASP A 65 -1.51 -15.99 1.43
C ASP A 65 -2.76 -15.88 2.33
N GLY A 66 -3.22 -14.67 2.64
CA GLY A 66 -4.39 -14.45 3.47
C GLY A 66 -4.15 -14.54 4.98
N ASN A 67 -2.91 -14.78 5.45
CA ASN A 67 -2.67 -15.16 6.84
C ASN A 67 -2.80 -14.03 7.86
N ASP A 68 -2.57 -12.77 7.49
CA ASP A 68 -2.65 -11.63 8.42
C ASP A 68 -3.12 -10.33 7.75
N PRO A 69 -4.45 -10.13 7.59
CA PRO A 69 -5.00 -8.91 7.01
C PRO A 69 -4.70 -7.66 7.85
N LEU A 70 -4.44 -7.80 9.15
CA LEU A 70 -4.13 -6.67 10.02
C LEU A 70 -2.75 -6.09 9.69
N LEU A 71 -1.78 -6.95 9.36
CA LEU A 71 -0.44 -6.53 8.93
C LEU A 71 -0.47 -5.67 7.65
N VAL A 72 -1.42 -5.93 6.75
CA VAL A 72 -1.65 -5.11 5.56
C VAL A 72 -2.08 -3.69 5.95
N ILE A 73 -3.03 -3.57 6.89
CA ILE A 73 -3.49 -2.26 7.38
C ILE A 73 -2.38 -1.52 8.15
N GLU A 74 -1.57 -2.24 8.93
CA GLU A 74 -0.39 -1.65 9.61
C GLU A 74 0.62 -1.09 8.61
N ALA A 75 0.89 -1.80 7.52
CA ALA A 75 1.79 -1.36 6.46
C ALA A 75 1.27 -0.09 5.76
N ILE A 76 -0.04 -0.02 5.47
CA ILE A 76 -0.66 1.17 4.86
C ILE A 76 -0.58 2.37 5.82
N ARG A 77 -0.85 2.17 7.12
CA ARG A 77 -0.69 3.23 8.14
C ARG A 77 0.74 3.70 8.27
N TRP A 78 1.70 2.78 8.25
CA TRP A 78 3.12 3.12 8.25
C TRP A 78 3.49 3.97 7.03
N TYR A 79 2.94 3.66 5.86
CA TYR A 79 3.15 4.46 4.65
C TYR A 79 2.48 5.84 4.75
N ALA A 80 1.31 5.93 5.37
CA ALA A 80 0.63 7.20 5.66
C ALA A 80 1.50 8.13 6.53
N GLU A 81 2.15 7.58 7.57
CA GLU A 81 3.12 8.31 8.39
C GLU A 81 4.33 8.76 7.56
N TYR A 82 4.85 7.91 6.67
CA TYR A 82 5.92 8.26 5.75
C TYR A 82 5.56 9.44 4.83
N LEU A 83 4.32 9.48 4.33
CA LEU A 83 3.77 10.59 3.54
C LEU A 83 3.49 11.85 4.37
N ARG A 84 3.60 11.78 5.71
CA ARG A 84 3.20 12.83 6.66
C ARG A 84 1.69 13.11 6.64
N ASN A 85 0.90 12.09 6.31
CA ASN A 85 -0.56 12.13 6.36
C ASN A 85 -1.11 10.97 7.22
N PRO A 86 -0.89 10.98 8.55
CA PRO A 86 -1.30 9.89 9.43
C PRO A 86 -2.82 9.71 9.56
N LYS A 87 -3.59 10.68 9.07
CA LYS A 87 -5.06 10.65 9.04
C LYS A 87 -5.61 10.20 7.69
N MET A 88 -4.74 9.73 6.79
CA MET A 88 -5.13 9.20 5.49
C MET A 88 -6.20 8.12 5.67
N GLU A 89 -7.34 8.35 5.02
CA GLU A 89 -8.47 7.43 5.05
C GLU A 89 -8.16 6.22 4.16
N ILE A 90 -8.39 5.01 4.68
CA ILE A 90 -8.22 3.75 3.96
C ILE A 90 -9.61 3.25 3.55
N LEU A 91 -9.79 3.02 2.27
CA LEU A 91 -11.04 2.61 1.63
C LEU A 91 -10.90 1.18 1.09
N ALA A 92 -11.99 0.40 1.16
CA ALA A 92 -12.05 -0.94 0.60
C ALA A 92 -12.50 -0.95 -0.88
N GLU A 93 -13.10 0.14 -1.36
CA GLU A 93 -13.60 0.29 -2.72
C GLU A 93 -12.84 1.40 -3.45
N ASP A 94 -12.70 1.26 -4.78
CA ASP A 94 -12.03 2.24 -5.62
C ASP A 94 -12.85 3.55 -5.64
N PRO A 95 -12.26 4.70 -5.24
CA PRO A 95 -12.99 5.96 -5.13
C PRO A 95 -13.23 6.71 -6.46
N ARG A 96 -12.88 6.13 -7.61
CA ARG A 96 -12.98 6.75 -8.94
C ARG A 96 -14.33 6.56 -9.65
#